data_AF-A0A7L7TXE7-F1
#
_entry.id   AF-A0A7L7TXE7-F1
#
_cell.length_a   1.000
_cell.length_b   1.000
_cell.length_c   1.000
_cell.angle_alpha   90.00
_cell.angle_beta   90.00
_cell.angle_gamma   90.00
#
_symmetry.space_group_name_H-M   'P 1'
#
loop_
_entity.id
_entity.type
_entity.pdbx_description
1 polymer ?
#
loop_
_entity_poly.entity_id
_entity_poly.type
_entity_poly.pdbx_seq_one_letter_code
_entity_poly.pdbx_strand_id
1 'polypeptide(L)' 'ARAYSLHSILHDWSDEDGVRILENLVPALKKGYSRVLLNEIVVSEEHPTLAATSMDMMMLAHFAVRERTEAEW' A
#
# COMPACT_ATOMS: atom_id res chain seq x y z
N ALA A 1 9.32 16.36 -6.75
CA ALA A 1 10.02 16.17 -5.45
C ALA A 1 11.09 15.09 -5.53
N ARG A 2 12.00 15.00 -4.55
CA ARG A 2 12.97 13.87 -4.42
C ARG A 2 12.29 12.59 -3.95
N ALA A 3 11.29 12.71 -3.07
CA ALA A 3 10.50 11.59 -2.58
C ALA A 3 9.02 11.99 -2.53
N TYR A 4 8.14 11.01 -2.77
CA TYR A 4 6.71 11.05 -2.50
C TYR A 4 6.43 9.91 -1.52
N SER A 5 5.98 10.23 -0.31
CA SER A 5 5.76 9.25 0.76
C SER A 5 4.26 8.98 0.89
N LEU A 6 3.86 7.72 0.75
CA LEU A 6 2.51 7.25 1.00
C LEU A 6 2.60 6.35 2.23
N HIS A 7 1.90 6.71 3.30
CA HIS A 7 1.92 5.98 4.56
C HIS A 7 0.49 5.63 4.92
N SER A 8 0.17 4.33 4.90
CA SER A 8 -1.19 3.83 5.12
C SER A 8 -2.19 4.52 4.21
N ILE A 9 -1.88 4.51 2.91
CA ILE A 9 -2.75 5.08 1.88
C ILE A 9 -3.29 3.98 0.99
N LEU A 10 -2.41 3.13 0.44
CA LEU A 10 -2.82 2.18 -0.60
C LEU A 10 -3.57 0.97 -0.04
N HIS A 11 -3.45 0.70 1.27
CA HIS A 11 -4.20 -0.37 1.92
C HIS A 11 -5.71 -0.10 2.03
N ASP A 12 -6.15 1.16 1.96
CA ASP A 12 -7.58 1.54 1.99
C ASP A 12 -8.32 1.22 0.68
N TRP A 13 -7.57 0.85 -0.38
CA TRP A 13 -8.08 0.77 -1.75
C TRP A 13 -7.91 -0.63 -2.35
N SER A 14 -8.77 -0.93 -3.33
CA SER A 14 -8.62 -2.08 -4.21
C SER A 14 -7.33 -1.97 -5.04
N ASP A 15 -6.88 -3.08 -5.63
CA ASP A 15 -5.69 -3.04 -6.49
C ASP A 15 -5.88 -2.14 -7.71
N GLU A 16 -7.08 -2.11 -8.30
CA GLU A 16 -7.41 -1.25 -9.44
C GLU A 16 -7.32 0.24 -9.05
N ASP A 17 -7.90 0.62 -7.91
CA ASP A 17 -7.87 1.99 -7.42
C ASP A 17 -6.46 2.40 -6.95
N GLY A 18 -5.72 1.49 -6.33
CA GLY A 18 -4.32 1.70 -5.93
C GLY A 18 -3.42 1.96 -7.13
N VAL A 19 -3.57 1.18 -8.21
CA VAL A 19 -2.88 1.42 -9.48
C VAL A 19 -3.25 2.80 -10.03
N ARG A 20 -4.54 3.17 -10.02
CA ARG A 20 -5.00 4.47 -10.51
C ARG A 20 -4.40 5.65 -9.70
N ILE A 21 -4.24 5.50 -8.39
CA ILE A 21 -3.56 6.50 -7.55
C ILE A 21 -2.10 6.65 -7.98
N LEU A 22 -1.38 5.55 -8.18
CA LEU A 22 0.02 5.56 -8.61
C LEU A 22 0.17 6.12 -10.02
N GLU A 23 -0.71 5.78 -10.96
CA GLU A 23 -0.74 6.34 -12.31
C GLU A 23 -0.91 7.86 -12.30
N ASN A 24 -1.76 8.40 -11.43
CA ASN A 24 -1.92 9.84 -11.26
C ASN A 24 -0.68 10.52 -10.64
N LEU A 25 0.14 9.78 -9.89
CA LEU A 25 1.40 10.27 -9.35
C LEU A 25 2.52 10.30 -10.41
N VAL A 26 2.51 9.38 -11.38
CA VAL A 26 3.57 9.22 -12.41
C VAL A 26 3.93 10.54 -13.10
N PRO A 27 3.00 11.40 -13.57
CA PRO A 27 3.32 12.68 -14.21
C PRO A 27 4.17 13.62 -13.36
N ALA A 28 4.10 13.51 -12.02
CA ALA A 28 4.88 14.32 -11.10
C ALA A 28 6.28 13.74 -10.78
N LEU A 29 6.58 12.52 -11.26
CA LEU A 29 7.86 11.85 -11.02
C LEU A 29 8.91 12.26 -12.04
N LYS A 30 10.11 12.61 -11.57
CA LYS A 30 11.30 12.79 -12.42
C LYS A 30 12.12 11.51 -12.44
N LYS A 31 12.17 10.81 -13.59
CA LYS A 31 12.97 9.58 -13.77
C LYS A 31 14.41 9.77 -13.31
N GLY A 32 14.94 8.81 -12.55
CA GLY A 32 16.29 8.85 -11.96
C GLY A 32 16.41 9.70 -10.69
N TYR A 33 15.51 10.66 -10.44
CA TYR A 33 15.58 11.59 -9.30
C TYR A 33 14.52 11.33 -8.24
N SER A 34 13.25 11.24 -8.65
CA SER A 34 12.14 10.97 -7.74
C SER A 34 12.12 9.51 -7.30
N ARG A 35 11.61 9.27 -6.09
CA ARG A 35 11.27 7.95 -5.54
C ARG A 35 9.88 8.00 -4.92
N VAL A 36 9.15 6.89 -5.00
CA VAL A 36 7.91 6.69 -4.26
C VAL A 36 8.26 5.78 -3.09
N LEU A 37 7.89 6.18 -1.87
CA LEU A 37 8.13 5.43 -0.64
C LEU A 37 6.77 4.98 -0.12
N LEU A 38 6.56 3.68 -0.09
CA LEU A 38 5.37 3.07 0.52
C LEU A 38 5.74 2.67 1.94
N ASN A 39 4.99 3.17 2.91
CA ASN A 39 5.06 2.76 4.30
C ASN A 39 3.72 2.10 4.63
N GLU A 40 3.68 0.79 4.43
CA GLU A 40 2.47 -0.02 4.53
C GLU A 40 2.74 -1.23 5.43
N ILE A 41 1.68 -1.83 5.95
CA ILE A 41 1.79 -3.12 6.62
C ILE A 41 2.07 -4.18 5.55
N VAL A 42 3.10 -4.98 5.79
CA VAL A 42 3.45 -6.13 4.94
C VAL A 42 3.15 -7.39 5.72
N VAL A 43 2.13 -8.12 5.28
CA VAL A 43 1.71 -9.37 5.94
C VAL A 43 2.68 -10.48 5.55
N SER A 44 3.28 -11.13 6.55
CA SER A 44 4.09 -12.33 6.31
C SER A 44 3.16 -13.51 6.04
N GLU A 45 3.41 -14.21 4.93
CA GLU A 45 2.66 -15.43 4.58
C GLU A 45 2.93 -16.59 5.54
N GLU A 46 4.17 -16.72 6.02
CA GLU A 46 4.56 -17.81 6.92
C GLU A 46 4.36 -17.47 8.40
N HIS A 47 4.60 -16.21 8.78
CA HIS A 47 4.69 -15.77 10.17
C HIS A 47 3.95 -14.44 10.42
N PRO A 48 2.63 -14.37 10.20
CA PRO A 48 1.88 -13.14 10.41
C PRO A 48 1.83 -12.75 11.89
N THR A 49 1.86 -11.46 12.18
CA THR A 49 1.69 -10.95 13.55
C THR A 49 0.21 -10.79 13.87
N LEU A 50 -0.16 -10.91 15.16
CA LEU A 50 -1.54 -10.64 15.61
C LEU A 50 -1.98 -9.21 15.26
N ALA A 51 -1.07 -8.24 15.32
CA ALA A 51 -1.39 -6.86 14.96
C ALA A 51 -1.73 -6.73 13.46
N ALA A 52 -0.94 -7.36 12.58
CA ALA A 52 -1.19 -7.34 11.14
C ALA A 52 -2.52 -8.04 10.78
N THR A 53 -2.80 -9.21 11.35
CA THR A 53 -4.06 -9.92 11.06
C THR A 53 -5.29 -9.24 11.68
N SER A 54 -5.13 -8.58 12.83
CA SER A 54 -6.21 -7.77 13.41
C SER A 54 -6.51 -6.54 12.56
N MET A 55 -5.47 -5.90 12.01
CA MET A 55 -5.63 -4.82 11.04
C MET A 55 -6.33 -5.30 9.77
N ASP A 56 -5.93 -6.44 9.21
CA ASP A 56 -6.54 -7.02 8.02
C ASP A 56 -8.05 -7.28 8.20
N MET A 57 -8.44 -7.82 9.36
CA MET A 57 -9.86 -7.98 9.72
C MET A 57 -10.60 -6.64 9.81
N MET A 58 -9.94 -5.58 10.30
CA MET A 58 -10.49 -4.22 10.34
C MET A 58 -10.67 -3.66 8.92
N MET A 59 -9.68 -3.85 8.04
CA MET A 59 -9.75 -3.44 6.63
C MET A 59 -10.92 -4.11 5.91
N LEU A 60 -11.08 -5.42 6.10
CA LEU A 60 -12.20 -6.18 5.57
C LEU A 60 -13.55 -5.64 6.06
N ALA A 61 -13.68 -5.40 7.36
CA ALA A 61 -14.94 -4.99 7.98
C ALA A 61 -15.38 -3.57 7.59
N HIS A 62 -14.44 -2.65 7.35
CA HIS A 62 -14.75 -1.24 7.11
C HIS A 62 -14.69 -0.82 5.64
N PHE A 63 -13.83 -1.45 4.85
CA PHE A 63 -13.53 -1.01 3.49
C PHE A 63 -13.72 -2.11 2.44
N ALA A 64 -13.96 -3.36 2.85
CA ALA A 64 -13.99 -4.52 1.97
C ALA A 64 -12.70 -4.70 1.15
N VAL A 65 -11.57 -4.35 1.76
CA VAL A 65 -10.21 -4.52 1.23
C VAL A 65 -9.39 -5.37 2.20
N ARG A 66 -8.11 -5.58 1.89
CA ARG A 66 -7.19 -6.39 2.68
C ARG A 66 -5.81 -5.75 2.79
N GLU A 67 -5.11 -6.08 3.85
CA GLU A 67 -3.66 -5.90 3.92
C GLU A 67 -2.97 -6.84 2.91
N ARG A 68 -1.77 -6.45 2.47
CA ARG A 68 -1.05 -7.13 1.38
C ARG A 68 0.24 -7.79 1.85
N THR A 69 0.61 -8.89 1.20
CA THR A 69 1.92 -9.53 1.38
C THR A 69 3.00 -8.78 0.57
N GLU A 70 4.27 -9.11 0.77
CA GLU A 70 5.36 -8.49 -0.01
C GLU A 70 5.24 -8.79 -1.51
N ALA A 71 4.75 -9.97 -1.88
CA ALA A 71 4.59 -10.36 -3.28
C ALA A 71 3.42 -9.65 -3.98
N GLU A 72 2.51 -9.08 -3.21
CA GLU A 72 1.32 -8.36 -3.70
C GLU A 72 1.60 -6.86 -3.86
N TRP A 73 2.67 -6.34 -3.25
CA TRP A 73 3.18 -4.97 -3.44
C TRP A 73 4.16 -4.88 -4.62
#